data_AF-A0A9E3D149-F1
#
_entry.id   AF-A0A9E3D149-F1
#
_cell.length_a   1.000
_cell.length_b   1.000
_cell.length_c   1.000
_cell.angle_alpha   90.00
_cell.angle_beta   90.00
_cell.angle_gamma   90.00
#
_symmetry.space_group_name_H-M   'P 1'
#
loop_
_entity.id
_entity.type
_entity.pdbx_description
1 polymer ?
#
loop_
_entity_poly.entity_id
_entity_poly.type
_entity_poly.pdbx_seq_one_letter_code
_entity_poly.pdbx_strand_id
1 'polypeptide(L)'
;TGPGGSSHIRGRAGPPVQAPAPHSLTARSRTRFELDSLTRPGAGAHPGATVLPPALAIAQDRGADGRALIAAFVAGNEVMIRIGRATGHTNEARGFHAPGTTGPFGGAVAAGHLLRLDARAMANALGIAGSLCGGLLEFSRGDGGMVKRLHLGRASEAGVLAASLAAGGFAGPRTVLEGEFGFLKVFCTKWDTAELTRGLGEDFVVSTTVLKRYPCHATAHAAVKAVRDLQAEHSFTGAEVDAITVNGTPRMVERHNIAEPADLMLAQYSIPFSVALALCREARDPESWDERALADPQIRALCRRIRLVPEPKGELGGTVTIALLDGRRLERHAENGMLEAGELADKFLRLTRTALGENGAAALFERLQRLEQEKSLDWLT
;
A
#
# COMPACT_ATOMS: atom_id res chain seq x y z
N THR A 1 -11.37 29.36 18.02
CA THR A 1 -11.65 28.17 18.83
C THR A 1 -12.89 27.50 18.25
N GLY A 2 -12.71 26.66 17.23
CA GLY A 2 -13.82 25.96 16.58
C GLY A 2 -14.37 24.84 17.48
N PRO A 3 -15.63 24.41 17.29
CA PRO A 3 -16.13 23.19 17.93
C PRO A 3 -15.18 22.04 17.55
N GLY A 4 -14.81 21.20 18.52
CA GLY A 4 -13.93 20.05 18.28
C GLY A 4 -14.41 19.24 17.07
N GLY A 5 -13.46 18.69 16.30
CA GLY A 5 -13.80 17.94 15.08
C GLY A 5 -14.56 16.65 15.38
N SER A 6 -15.08 16.03 14.33
CA SER A 6 -15.91 14.81 14.35
C SER A 6 -15.12 13.52 14.04
N SER A 7 -13.82 13.62 13.71
CA SER A 7 -13.04 12.49 13.20
C SER A 7 -12.15 11.84 14.26
N HIS A 8 -12.09 10.50 14.27
CA HIS A 8 -11.31 9.72 15.24
C HIS A 8 -9.94 9.25 14.71
N ILE A 9 -8.97 9.05 15.61
CA ILE A 9 -7.70 8.37 15.32
C ILE A 9 -7.90 6.88 15.59
N ARG A 10 -7.81 6.03 14.55
CA ARG A 10 -8.03 4.59 14.74
C ARG A 10 -7.02 3.96 15.68
N GLY A 11 -7.52 3.09 16.57
CA GLY A 11 -6.71 2.33 17.51
C GLY A 11 -6.24 3.12 18.73
N ARG A 12 -6.78 4.33 18.95
CA ARG A 12 -6.51 5.14 20.13
C ARG A 12 -7.81 5.72 20.69
N ALA A 13 -8.10 5.46 21.97
CA ALA A 13 -9.17 6.15 22.68
C ALA A 13 -8.78 7.63 22.88
N GLY A 14 -9.64 8.56 22.47
CA GLY A 14 -9.42 10.00 22.61
C GLY A 14 -10.54 10.84 22.01
N PRO A 15 -10.61 12.15 22.35
CA PRO A 15 -11.62 13.05 21.80
C PRO A 15 -11.44 13.19 20.28
N PRO A 16 -12.55 13.35 19.53
CA PRO A 16 -12.48 13.53 18.09
C PRO A 16 -11.77 14.85 17.72
N VAL A 17 -11.08 14.84 16.59
CA VAL A 17 -10.16 15.91 16.15
C VAL A 17 -10.59 16.43 14.79
N GLN A 18 -10.32 17.70 14.51
CA GLN A 18 -10.66 18.31 13.22
C GLN A 18 -9.79 17.72 12.11
N ALA A 19 -10.41 17.34 10.98
CA ALA A 19 -9.67 17.02 9.77
C ALA A 19 -8.73 18.20 9.42
N PRO A 20 -7.46 17.97 9.05
CA PRO A 20 -6.92 16.70 8.54
C PRO A 20 -6.08 15.85 9.53
N ALA A 21 -5.79 16.34 10.74
CA ALA A 21 -4.79 15.75 11.66
C ALA A 21 -4.96 14.26 12.08
N PRO A 22 -6.17 13.72 12.36
CA PRO A 22 -6.30 12.31 12.75
C PRO A 22 -6.11 11.33 11.57
N HIS A 23 -6.12 11.85 10.34
CA HIS A 23 -6.08 11.06 9.10
C HIS A 23 -4.66 10.75 8.64
N SER A 24 -3.69 11.65 8.86
CA SER A 24 -2.29 11.27 8.67
C SER A 24 -1.86 10.21 9.67
N LEU A 25 -2.34 10.25 10.91
CA LEU A 25 -2.02 9.24 11.92
C LEU A 25 -2.63 7.87 11.56
N THR A 26 -3.88 7.84 11.09
CA THR A 26 -4.54 6.61 10.63
C THR A 26 -3.92 6.03 9.35
N ALA A 27 -3.52 6.88 8.41
CA ALA A 27 -2.79 6.43 7.21
C ALA A 27 -1.37 5.93 7.57
N ARG A 28 -0.66 6.64 8.47
CA ARG A 28 0.67 6.23 8.98
C ARG A 28 0.60 4.88 9.69
N SER A 29 -0.45 4.63 10.47
CA SER A 29 -0.64 3.35 11.16
C SER A 29 -0.94 2.20 10.19
N ARG A 30 -1.73 2.45 9.13
CA ARG A 30 -2.05 1.45 8.08
C ARG A 30 -0.85 1.04 7.24
N THR A 31 0.11 1.93 7.04
CA THR A 31 1.36 1.63 6.32
C THR A 31 2.49 1.12 7.23
N ARG A 32 2.24 1.03 8.54
CA ARG A 32 3.26 0.63 9.52
C ARG A 32 3.91 -0.70 9.15
N PHE A 33 3.14 -1.63 8.60
CA PHE A 33 3.60 -2.98 8.33
C PHE A 33 3.82 -3.27 6.84
N GLU A 34 3.80 -2.26 5.95
CA GLU A 34 3.89 -2.54 4.50
C GLU A 34 2.84 -3.55 4.01
N LEU A 35 1.63 -3.58 4.60
CA LEU A 35 0.60 -4.62 4.38
C LEU A 35 -0.66 -4.14 3.64
N ASP A 36 -0.62 -2.92 3.12
CA ASP A 36 -1.73 -2.28 2.43
C ASP A 36 -2.01 -2.88 1.04
N SER A 37 -3.06 -2.38 0.39
CA SER A 37 -3.47 -2.84 -0.94
C SER A 37 -2.63 -2.21 -2.05
N LEU A 38 -2.49 -2.92 -3.17
CA LEU A 38 -1.90 -2.44 -4.41
C LEU A 38 -2.71 -2.97 -5.61
N THR A 39 -2.29 -2.72 -6.85
CA THR A 39 -2.95 -3.26 -8.05
C THR A 39 -2.08 -4.29 -8.78
N ARG A 40 -2.73 -5.19 -9.52
CA ARG A 40 -2.08 -6.05 -10.51
C ARG A 40 -2.81 -5.99 -11.86
N PRO A 41 -2.15 -5.58 -12.96
CA PRO A 41 -0.79 -5.04 -13.04
C PRO A 41 -0.56 -3.80 -12.16
N GLY A 42 0.70 -3.54 -11.81
CA GLY A 42 1.07 -2.41 -10.97
C GLY A 42 0.68 -1.07 -11.59
N ALA A 43 0.19 -0.15 -10.77
CA ALA A 43 -0.09 1.24 -11.14
C ALA A 43 0.54 2.25 -10.15
N GLY A 44 1.41 1.80 -9.25
CA GLY A 44 1.97 2.65 -8.18
C GLY A 44 0.91 3.16 -7.19
N ALA A 45 -0.25 2.49 -7.15
CA ALA A 45 -1.41 2.86 -6.36
C ALA A 45 -1.45 2.06 -5.06
N HIS A 46 -1.75 2.75 -3.95
CA HIS A 46 -1.89 2.15 -2.61
C HIS A 46 -3.24 2.53 -1.96
N PRO A 47 -4.37 2.08 -2.52
CA PRO A 47 -5.64 2.74 -2.28
C PRO A 47 -6.18 2.65 -0.86
N GLY A 48 -6.00 1.50 -0.19
CA GLY A 48 -6.48 1.32 1.18
C GLY A 48 -5.81 2.25 2.19
N ALA A 49 -4.61 2.74 1.87
CA ALA A 49 -3.84 3.64 2.71
C ALA A 49 -3.96 5.11 2.30
N THR A 50 -4.29 5.44 1.05
CA THR A 50 -4.41 6.82 0.57
C THR A 50 -5.84 7.32 0.35
N VAL A 51 -6.79 6.45 0.01
CA VAL A 51 -8.17 6.83 -0.36
C VAL A 51 -9.17 6.54 0.76
N LEU A 52 -9.00 5.42 1.48
CA LEU A 52 -9.92 5.07 2.57
C LEU A 52 -9.88 6.08 3.73
N PRO A 53 -8.73 6.62 4.19
CA PRO A 53 -8.74 7.61 5.26
C PRO A 53 -9.49 8.90 4.91
N PRO A 54 -9.29 9.54 3.73
CA PRO A 54 -10.10 10.67 3.30
C PRO A 54 -11.60 10.36 3.19
N ALA A 55 -11.94 9.21 2.60
CA ALA A 55 -13.33 8.81 2.43
C ALA A 55 -14.02 8.64 3.78
N LEU A 56 -13.39 7.91 4.71
CA LEU A 56 -13.96 7.68 6.03
C LEU A 56 -14.11 8.98 6.83
N ALA A 57 -13.11 9.86 6.77
CA ALA A 57 -13.12 11.17 7.43
C ALA A 57 -14.37 11.97 7.09
N ILE A 58 -14.59 12.17 5.80
CA ILE A 58 -15.70 12.97 5.30
C ILE A 58 -17.02 12.23 5.46
N ALA A 59 -17.03 10.90 5.34
CA ALA A 59 -18.23 10.11 5.56
C ALA A 59 -18.72 10.24 7.01
N GLN A 60 -17.85 10.16 8.00
CA GLN A 60 -18.19 10.39 9.40
C GLN A 60 -18.62 11.85 9.64
N ASP A 61 -17.86 12.83 9.14
CA ASP A 61 -18.20 14.25 9.27
C ASP A 61 -19.58 14.60 8.70
N ARG A 62 -19.99 13.92 7.63
CA ARG A 62 -21.27 14.14 6.95
C ARG A 62 -22.38 13.19 7.37
N GLY A 63 -22.15 12.31 8.35
CA GLY A 63 -23.12 11.29 8.76
C GLY A 63 -23.55 10.39 7.61
N ALA A 64 -22.63 10.07 6.70
CA ALA A 64 -22.88 9.25 5.53
C ALA A 64 -23.01 7.76 5.90
N ASP A 65 -23.80 7.03 5.12
CA ASP A 65 -24.00 5.60 5.30
C ASP A 65 -22.88 4.77 4.63
N GLY A 66 -22.88 3.46 4.86
CA GLY A 66 -21.84 2.60 4.31
C GLY A 66 -21.86 2.49 2.77
N ARG A 67 -23.02 2.67 2.13
CA ARG A 67 -23.09 2.71 0.65
C ARG A 67 -22.40 3.94 0.09
N ALA A 68 -22.60 5.10 0.71
CA ALA A 68 -21.92 6.33 0.34
C ALA A 68 -20.39 6.21 0.53
N LEU A 69 -19.94 5.58 1.61
CA LEU A 69 -18.51 5.30 1.84
C LEU A 69 -17.92 4.39 0.76
N ILE A 70 -18.60 3.29 0.42
CA ILE A 70 -18.16 2.36 -0.63
C ILE A 70 -18.07 3.07 -1.98
N ALA A 71 -19.11 3.84 -2.36
CA ALA A 71 -19.13 4.58 -3.62
C ALA A 71 -17.98 5.60 -3.71
N ALA A 72 -17.76 6.36 -2.64
CA ALA A 72 -16.67 7.34 -2.57
C ALA A 72 -15.29 6.67 -2.65
N PHE A 73 -15.11 5.55 -1.95
CA PHE A 73 -13.88 4.78 -2.01
C PHE A 73 -13.63 4.25 -3.43
N VAL A 74 -14.63 3.64 -4.06
CA VAL A 74 -14.55 3.15 -5.45
C VAL A 74 -14.17 4.27 -6.41
N ALA A 75 -14.86 5.42 -6.36
CA ALA A 75 -14.57 6.55 -7.24
C ALA A 75 -13.14 7.08 -7.06
N GLY A 76 -12.67 7.23 -5.81
CA GLY A 76 -11.31 7.69 -5.53
C GLY A 76 -10.24 6.68 -5.96
N ASN A 77 -10.49 5.38 -5.79
CA ASN A 77 -9.61 4.31 -6.26
C ASN A 77 -9.50 4.35 -7.78
N GLU A 78 -10.64 4.42 -8.47
CA GLU A 78 -10.73 4.42 -9.93
C GLU A 78 -9.85 5.51 -10.53
N VAL A 79 -10.01 6.76 -10.07
CA VAL A 79 -9.22 7.89 -10.57
C VAL A 79 -7.74 7.74 -10.24
N MET A 80 -7.39 7.36 -9.00
CA MET A 80 -5.99 7.20 -8.60
C MET A 80 -5.28 6.11 -9.42
N ILE A 81 -5.93 4.98 -9.66
CA ILE A 81 -5.36 3.85 -10.41
C ILE A 81 -5.19 4.25 -11.87
N ARG A 82 -6.17 4.93 -12.48
CA ARG A 82 -6.07 5.43 -13.87
C ARG A 82 -4.93 6.42 -14.06
N ILE A 83 -4.78 7.38 -13.14
CA ILE A 83 -3.63 8.29 -13.14
C ILE A 83 -2.32 7.50 -13.00
N GLY A 84 -2.29 6.51 -12.11
CA GLY A 84 -1.14 5.61 -11.94
C GLY A 84 -0.77 4.82 -13.21
N ARG A 85 -1.77 4.27 -13.92
CA ARG A 85 -1.57 3.59 -15.21
C ARG A 85 -1.04 4.56 -16.27
N ALA A 86 -1.60 5.77 -16.31
CA ALA A 86 -1.17 6.81 -17.23
C ALA A 86 0.31 7.19 -17.07
N THR A 87 0.92 7.03 -15.88
CA THR A 87 2.34 7.35 -15.69
C THR A 87 3.30 6.30 -16.28
N GLY A 88 2.81 5.09 -16.55
CA GLY A 88 3.64 3.95 -16.96
C GLY A 88 4.81 3.67 -16.01
N HIS A 89 4.67 3.99 -14.72
CA HIS A 89 5.73 3.94 -13.71
C HIS A 89 6.96 4.85 -13.94
N THR A 90 6.94 5.72 -14.95
CA THR A 90 8.14 6.53 -15.26
C THR A 90 8.38 7.66 -14.26
N ASN A 91 7.35 8.07 -13.50
CA ASN A 91 7.52 8.95 -12.34
C ASN A 91 8.41 8.32 -11.25
N GLU A 92 8.27 7.01 -11.00
CA GLU A 92 9.15 6.29 -10.07
C GLU A 92 10.57 6.10 -10.61
N ALA A 93 10.72 6.03 -11.94
CA ALA A 93 12.04 6.02 -12.57
C ALA A 93 12.78 7.35 -12.37
N ARG A 94 12.04 8.47 -12.27
CA ARG A 94 12.59 9.80 -11.92
C ARG A 94 12.81 10.01 -10.43
N GLY A 95 12.45 9.05 -9.58
CA GLY A 95 12.65 9.12 -8.13
C GLY A 95 11.46 9.62 -7.34
N PHE A 96 10.27 9.76 -7.93
CA PHE A 96 9.06 10.05 -7.16
C PHE A 96 8.44 8.79 -6.56
N HIS A 97 7.94 8.91 -5.34
CA HIS A 97 7.18 7.84 -4.71
C HIS A 97 5.72 7.91 -5.16
N ALA A 98 5.32 6.99 -6.04
CA ALA A 98 4.03 7.03 -6.71
C ALA A 98 2.82 7.29 -5.78
N PRO A 99 2.66 6.62 -4.62
CA PRO A 99 1.55 6.88 -3.71
C PRO A 99 1.44 8.31 -3.19
N GLY A 100 2.58 8.99 -3.00
CA GLY A 100 2.62 10.40 -2.60
C GLY A 100 2.19 11.35 -3.74
N THR A 101 2.42 10.93 -4.98
CA THR A 101 2.04 11.70 -6.17
C THR A 101 0.61 11.44 -6.68
N THR A 102 0.13 10.19 -6.63
CA THR A 102 -1.21 9.83 -7.14
C THR A 102 -2.29 9.84 -6.07
N GLY A 103 -1.92 9.54 -4.82
CA GLY A 103 -2.83 9.49 -3.68
C GLY A 103 -3.66 10.75 -3.42
N PRO A 104 -3.11 11.98 -3.55
CA PRO A 104 -3.89 13.21 -3.39
C PRO A 104 -5.11 13.28 -4.30
N PHE A 105 -4.98 12.85 -5.56
CA PHE A 105 -6.09 12.86 -6.52
C PHE A 105 -7.19 11.89 -6.11
N GLY A 106 -6.84 10.66 -5.72
CA GLY A 106 -7.81 9.67 -5.23
C GLY A 106 -8.53 10.12 -3.97
N GLY A 107 -7.77 10.69 -3.00
CA GLY A 107 -8.33 11.26 -1.79
C GLY A 107 -9.27 12.44 -2.07
N ALA A 108 -8.90 13.32 -3.01
CA ALA A 108 -9.73 14.46 -3.41
C ALA A 108 -11.04 14.02 -4.06
N VAL A 109 -11.02 12.99 -4.90
CA VAL A 109 -12.24 12.44 -5.52
C VAL A 109 -13.13 11.78 -4.49
N ALA A 110 -12.58 10.97 -3.58
CA ALA A 110 -13.37 10.33 -2.53
C ALA A 110 -14.01 11.35 -1.59
N ALA A 111 -13.24 12.33 -1.11
CA ALA A 111 -13.75 13.41 -0.29
C ALA A 111 -14.77 14.27 -1.05
N GLY A 112 -14.46 14.64 -2.30
CA GLY A 112 -15.33 15.45 -3.15
C GLY A 112 -16.66 14.78 -3.47
N HIS A 113 -16.67 13.46 -3.66
CA HIS A 113 -17.90 12.67 -3.85
C HIS A 113 -18.82 12.78 -2.64
N LEU A 114 -18.28 12.63 -1.43
CA LEU A 114 -19.05 12.74 -0.18
C LEU A 114 -19.49 14.19 0.13
N LEU A 115 -18.70 15.17 -0.30
CA LEU A 115 -19.06 16.60 -0.27
C LEU A 115 -20.06 16.99 -1.37
N ARG A 116 -20.43 16.06 -2.26
CA ARG A 116 -21.34 16.27 -3.40
C ARG A 116 -20.88 17.39 -4.32
N LEU A 117 -19.58 17.45 -4.61
CA LEU A 117 -19.02 18.40 -5.58
C LEU A 117 -19.60 18.11 -6.96
N ASP A 118 -20.00 19.17 -7.66
CA ASP A 118 -20.31 19.09 -9.08
C ASP A 118 -19.04 18.89 -9.92
N ALA A 119 -19.20 18.70 -11.23
CA ALA A 119 -18.08 18.46 -12.14
C ALA A 119 -17.04 19.59 -12.13
N ARG A 120 -17.48 20.86 -11.97
CA ARG A 120 -16.58 22.01 -11.96
C ARG A 120 -15.77 22.06 -10.67
N ALA A 121 -16.42 21.88 -9.53
CA ALA A 121 -15.75 21.84 -8.23
C ALA A 121 -14.84 20.59 -8.12
N MET A 122 -15.23 19.45 -8.67
CA MET A 122 -14.36 18.27 -8.73
C MET A 122 -13.11 18.51 -9.59
N ALA A 123 -13.24 19.18 -10.73
CA ALA A 123 -12.07 19.56 -11.55
C ALA A 123 -11.14 20.53 -10.79
N ASN A 124 -11.70 21.47 -10.02
CA ASN A 124 -10.90 22.32 -9.13
C ASN A 124 -10.19 21.51 -8.05
N ALA A 125 -10.87 20.54 -7.42
CA ALA A 125 -10.30 19.67 -6.40
C ALA A 125 -9.10 18.86 -6.95
N LEU A 126 -9.23 18.28 -8.14
CA LEU A 126 -8.11 17.63 -8.83
C LEU A 126 -6.97 18.62 -9.12
N GLY A 127 -7.32 19.82 -9.58
CA GLY A 127 -6.36 20.91 -9.82
C GLY A 127 -5.52 21.25 -8.58
N ILE A 128 -6.18 21.42 -7.43
CA ILE A 128 -5.52 21.71 -6.15
C ILE A 128 -4.70 20.50 -5.68
N ALA A 129 -5.23 19.28 -5.83
CA ALA A 129 -4.54 18.05 -5.45
C ALA A 129 -3.19 17.90 -6.19
N GLY A 130 -3.11 18.29 -7.47
CA GLY A 130 -1.86 18.27 -8.22
C GLY A 130 -0.78 19.20 -7.64
N SER A 131 -1.16 20.33 -7.05
CA SER A 131 -0.21 21.20 -6.33
C SER A 131 0.19 20.68 -4.95
N LEU A 132 -0.54 19.70 -4.42
CA LEU A 132 -0.27 19.08 -3.11
C LEU A 132 0.37 17.70 -3.23
N CYS A 133 0.70 17.26 -4.45
CA CYS A 133 1.28 15.95 -4.71
C CYS A 133 2.82 15.97 -4.61
N GLY A 134 3.39 14.89 -4.07
CA GLY A 134 4.84 14.79 -3.89
C GLY A 134 5.30 13.66 -3.00
N GLY A 135 6.61 13.46 -2.95
CA GLY A 135 7.27 12.39 -2.19
C GLY A 135 8.42 11.80 -2.99
N LEU A 136 9.57 11.64 -2.36
CA LEU A 136 10.79 11.15 -3.00
C LEU A 136 11.10 9.74 -2.57
N LEU A 137 11.61 8.91 -3.50
CA LEU A 137 12.06 7.55 -3.23
C LEU A 137 13.38 7.48 -2.46
N GLU A 138 14.00 8.62 -2.13
CA GLU A 138 15.29 8.67 -1.45
C GLU A 138 15.31 7.90 -0.11
N PHE A 139 14.15 7.73 0.53
CA PHE A 139 13.99 6.87 1.70
C PHE A 139 14.47 5.42 1.49
N SER A 140 14.55 4.94 0.25
CA SER A 140 15.01 3.59 -0.09
C SER A 140 16.51 3.51 -0.35
N ARG A 141 17.28 4.58 -0.12
CA ARG A 141 18.72 4.67 -0.44
C ARG A 141 19.63 4.87 0.79
N GLY A 142 19.08 5.05 1.99
CA GLY A 142 19.87 5.30 3.19
C GLY A 142 19.08 5.06 4.47
N ASP A 143 19.39 5.84 5.51
CA ASP A 143 18.63 5.89 6.74
C ASP A 143 17.39 6.80 6.61
N GLY A 144 16.40 6.61 7.49
CA GLY A 144 15.19 7.42 7.50
C GLY A 144 13.99 6.82 6.77
N GLY A 145 13.93 5.49 6.64
CA GLY A 145 12.86 4.81 5.93
C GLY A 145 11.44 5.10 6.43
N MET A 146 11.29 5.57 7.69
CA MET A 146 10.02 5.99 8.26
C MET A 146 9.26 7.04 7.41
N VAL A 147 9.97 7.88 6.65
CA VAL A 147 9.33 8.91 5.79
C VAL A 147 8.44 8.30 4.71
N LYS A 148 8.66 7.04 4.30
CA LYS A 148 7.74 6.33 3.39
C LYS A 148 6.31 6.33 3.94
N ARG A 149 6.14 6.06 5.24
CA ARG A 149 4.85 6.01 5.93
C ARG A 149 4.20 7.40 6.00
N LEU A 150 5.02 8.46 6.05
CA LEU A 150 4.55 9.84 5.98
C LEU A 150 3.90 10.13 4.62
N HIS A 151 4.44 9.63 3.50
CA HIS A 151 3.92 9.94 2.16
C HIS A 151 2.44 9.61 1.99
N LEU A 152 1.98 8.44 2.44
CA LEU A 152 0.58 8.05 2.29
C LEU A 152 -0.35 8.85 3.20
N GLY A 153 0.13 9.20 4.40
CA GLY A 153 -0.58 10.11 5.29
C GLY A 153 -0.70 11.51 4.72
N ARG A 154 0.38 12.08 4.18
CA ARG A 154 0.36 13.39 3.52
C ARG A 154 -0.52 13.40 2.27
N ALA A 155 -0.49 12.33 1.48
CA ALA A 155 -1.39 12.17 0.34
C ALA A 155 -2.87 12.17 0.76
N SER A 156 -3.20 11.47 1.84
CA SER A 156 -4.56 11.46 2.40
C SER A 156 -4.99 12.86 2.85
N GLU A 157 -4.15 13.56 3.62
CA GLU A 157 -4.44 14.93 4.07
C GLU A 157 -4.62 15.90 2.90
N ALA A 158 -3.76 15.79 1.89
CA ALA A 158 -3.81 16.60 0.68
C ALA A 158 -5.14 16.44 -0.07
N GLY A 159 -5.65 15.21 -0.18
CA GLY A 159 -6.94 14.95 -0.84
C GLY A 159 -8.11 15.61 -0.12
N VAL A 160 -8.17 15.47 1.21
CA VAL A 160 -9.20 16.13 2.04
C VAL A 160 -9.13 17.65 1.90
N LEU A 161 -7.92 18.21 1.98
CA LEU A 161 -7.70 19.65 1.84
C LEU A 161 -8.14 20.15 0.46
N ALA A 162 -7.76 19.47 -0.61
CA ALA A 162 -8.09 19.85 -1.98
C ALA A 162 -9.62 19.86 -2.22
N ALA A 163 -10.32 18.80 -1.79
CA ALA A 163 -11.77 18.74 -1.93
C ALA A 163 -12.49 19.80 -1.07
N SER A 164 -12.01 20.06 0.14
CA SER A 164 -12.59 21.07 1.04
C SER A 164 -12.40 22.49 0.52
N LEU A 165 -11.22 22.80 -0.02
CA LEU A 165 -10.95 24.10 -0.66
C LEU A 165 -11.84 24.31 -1.89
N ALA A 166 -11.97 23.28 -2.73
CA ALA A 166 -12.86 23.34 -3.89
C ALA A 166 -14.34 23.49 -3.50
N ALA A 167 -14.79 22.83 -2.43
CA ALA A 167 -16.13 23.02 -1.87
C ALA A 167 -16.38 24.47 -1.40
N GLY A 168 -15.33 25.14 -0.92
CA GLY A 168 -15.35 26.55 -0.56
C GLY A 168 -15.18 27.52 -1.74
N GLY A 169 -15.15 27.02 -2.98
CA GLY A 169 -15.03 27.84 -4.19
C GLY A 169 -13.60 28.17 -4.62
N PHE A 170 -12.57 27.60 -3.98
CA PHE A 170 -11.19 27.77 -4.42
C PHE A 170 -10.99 27.12 -5.80
N ALA A 171 -10.41 27.86 -6.75
CA ALA A 171 -10.20 27.39 -8.11
C ALA A 171 -8.90 26.58 -8.25
N GLY A 172 -8.94 25.54 -9.07
CA GLY A 172 -7.76 24.74 -9.45
C GLY A 172 -7.59 24.70 -10.97
N PRO A 173 -6.38 24.46 -11.48
CA PRO A 173 -6.15 24.31 -12.91
C PRO A 173 -6.87 23.06 -13.44
N ARG A 174 -7.82 23.23 -14.37
CA ARG A 174 -8.62 22.11 -14.92
C ARG A 174 -7.81 21.13 -15.77
N THR A 175 -6.67 21.55 -16.28
CA THR A 175 -5.75 20.76 -17.12
C THR A 175 -4.57 20.21 -16.32
N VAL A 176 -4.72 20.05 -15.01
CA VAL A 176 -3.63 19.66 -14.10
C VAL A 176 -2.97 18.33 -14.45
N LEU A 177 -3.65 17.42 -15.15
CA LEU A 177 -3.08 16.12 -15.50
C LEU A 177 -2.28 16.17 -16.80
N GLU A 178 -2.81 16.84 -17.82
CA GLU A 178 -2.38 16.76 -19.22
C GLU A 178 -1.86 18.08 -19.82
N GLY A 179 -2.06 19.20 -19.13
CA GLY A 179 -1.65 20.54 -19.55
C GLY A 179 -0.15 20.68 -19.77
N GLU A 180 0.31 21.83 -20.26
CA GLU A 180 1.73 22.11 -20.55
C GLU A 180 2.65 21.85 -19.33
N PHE A 181 2.23 22.32 -18.16
CA PHE A 181 2.88 22.05 -16.87
C PHE A 181 2.12 21.02 -16.03
N GLY A 182 1.37 20.14 -16.70
CA GLY A 182 0.55 19.12 -16.06
C GLY A 182 1.36 18.00 -15.43
N PHE A 183 0.76 17.31 -14.47
CA PHE A 183 1.32 16.20 -13.70
C PHE A 183 2.04 15.18 -14.57
N LEU A 184 1.40 14.70 -15.65
CA LEU A 184 1.99 13.67 -16.50
C LEU A 184 3.28 14.18 -17.16
N LYS A 185 3.30 15.41 -17.68
CA LYS A 185 4.49 15.97 -18.33
C LYS A 185 5.60 16.31 -17.35
N VAL A 186 5.24 16.84 -16.17
CA VAL A 186 6.22 17.29 -15.17
C VAL A 186 6.82 16.12 -14.41
N PHE A 187 6.06 15.06 -14.13
CA PHE A 187 6.52 13.95 -13.29
C PHE A 187 6.99 12.73 -14.08
N CYS A 188 6.58 12.55 -15.35
CA CYS A 188 6.84 11.34 -16.12
C CYS A 188 7.77 11.61 -17.31
N THR A 189 8.55 10.60 -17.73
CA THR A 189 9.31 10.68 -19.00
C THR A 189 8.52 10.12 -20.18
N LYS A 190 7.56 9.23 -19.90
CA LYS A 190 6.58 8.70 -20.85
C LYS A 190 5.25 8.57 -20.13
N TRP A 191 4.15 8.81 -20.82
CA TRP A 191 2.80 8.70 -20.28
C TRP A 191 1.80 8.34 -21.37
N ASP A 192 0.65 7.84 -20.95
CA ASP A 192 -0.50 7.57 -21.82
C ASP A 192 -1.73 8.27 -21.24
N THR A 193 -2.13 9.39 -21.85
CA THR A 193 -3.32 10.14 -21.41
C THR A 193 -4.62 9.37 -21.65
N ALA A 194 -4.65 8.38 -22.55
CA ALA A 194 -5.85 7.60 -22.80
C ALA A 194 -6.25 6.75 -21.58
N GLU A 195 -5.29 6.31 -20.75
CA GLU A 195 -5.54 5.56 -19.50
C GLU A 195 -6.45 6.34 -18.53
N LEU A 196 -6.43 7.67 -18.58
CA LEU A 196 -7.25 8.51 -17.70
C LEU A 196 -8.76 8.24 -17.87
N THR A 197 -9.20 7.84 -19.06
CA THR A 197 -10.63 7.68 -19.39
C THR A 197 -10.97 6.37 -20.10
N ARG A 198 -9.99 5.51 -20.42
CA ARG A 198 -10.19 4.24 -21.13
C ARG A 198 -11.23 3.35 -20.45
N GLY A 199 -12.39 3.16 -21.08
CA GLY A 199 -13.47 2.34 -20.50
C GLY A 199 -14.06 2.92 -19.20
N LEU A 200 -13.91 4.23 -18.94
CA LEU A 200 -14.47 4.84 -17.73
C LEU A 200 -16.00 4.72 -17.74
N GLY A 201 -16.55 4.14 -16.67
CA GLY A 201 -17.99 3.87 -16.55
C GLY A 201 -18.42 2.50 -17.08
N GLU A 202 -17.53 1.79 -17.79
CA GLU A 202 -17.77 0.44 -18.34
C GLU A 202 -16.90 -0.61 -17.64
N ASP A 203 -15.60 -0.31 -17.48
CA ASP A 203 -14.61 -1.14 -16.80
C ASP A 203 -14.05 -0.42 -15.57
N PHE A 204 -14.21 -1.05 -14.41
CA PHE A 204 -13.76 -0.53 -13.12
C PHE A 204 -12.40 -1.10 -12.77
N VAL A 205 -11.36 -0.28 -12.96
CA VAL A 205 -9.97 -0.69 -12.69
C VAL A 205 -9.69 -0.93 -11.22
N VAL A 206 -10.53 -0.42 -10.31
CA VAL A 206 -10.46 -0.76 -8.87
C VAL A 206 -10.55 -2.27 -8.60
N SER A 207 -11.20 -3.04 -9.49
CA SER A 207 -11.27 -4.51 -9.39
C SER A 207 -9.91 -5.21 -9.48
N THR A 208 -8.89 -4.51 -10.00
CA THR A 208 -7.50 -5.02 -10.07
C THR A 208 -6.74 -4.91 -8.75
N THR A 209 -7.39 -4.43 -7.69
CA THR A 209 -6.81 -4.29 -6.36
C THR A 209 -6.56 -5.67 -5.72
N VAL A 210 -5.35 -5.88 -5.24
CA VAL A 210 -4.92 -7.07 -4.50
C VAL A 210 -4.38 -6.69 -3.14
N LEU A 211 -4.40 -7.64 -2.20
CA LEU A 211 -3.89 -7.45 -0.85
C LEU A 211 -2.57 -8.18 -0.66
N LYS A 212 -1.63 -7.51 -0.01
CA LYS A 212 -0.38 -8.11 0.43
C LYS A 212 -0.64 -9.22 1.44
N ARG A 213 0.00 -10.38 1.24
CA ARG A 213 0.03 -11.50 2.20
C ARG A 213 1.04 -11.29 3.34
N TYR A 214 2.22 -10.77 3.04
CA TYR A 214 3.32 -10.59 3.99
C TYR A 214 3.64 -9.10 4.24
N PRO A 215 4.12 -8.71 5.43
CA PRO A 215 4.58 -7.36 5.80
C PRO A 215 5.82 -6.81 5.08
N CYS A 216 5.89 -6.95 3.76
CA CYS A 216 7.04 -6.53 2.95
C CYS A 216 6.63 -5.92 1.60
N HIS A 217 7.63 -5.50 0.83
CA HIS A 217 7.43 -4.98 -0.51
C HIS A 217 6.92 -6.10 -1.44
N ALA A 218 6.01 -5.75 -2.37
CA ALA A 218 5.26 -6.70 -3.19
C ALA A 218 6.13 -7.67 -4.00
N THR A 219 7.37 -7.28 -4.31
CA THR A 219 8.36 -8.10 -5.03
C THR A 219 8.86 -9.30 -4.23
N ALA A 220 8.84 -9.26 -2.89
CA ALA A 220 9.32 -10.36 -2.06
C ALA A 220 8.29 -11.48 -1.88
N HIS A 221 7.02 -11.20 -2.14
CA HIS A 221 5.91 -12.09 -1.78
C HIS A 221 5.98 -13.47 -2.43
N ALA A 222 6.29 -13.51 -3.73
CA ALA A 222 6.38 -14.77 -4.45
C ALA A 222 7.51 -15.64 -3.87
N ALA A 223 8.69 -15.06 -3.66
CA ALA A 223 9.83 -15.76 -3.09
C ALA A 223 9.55 -16.26 -1.66
N VAL A 224 8.93 -15.43 -0.81
CA VAL A 224 8.53 -15.82 0.55
C VAL A 224 7.57 -17.00 0.51
N LYS A 225 6.55 -16.97 -0.36
CA LYS A 225 5.62 -18.10 -0.51
C LYS A 225 6.36 -19.37 -0.95
N ALA A 226 7.21 -19.26 -1.97
CA ALA A 226 7.93 -20.40 -2.51
C ALA A 226 8.84 -21.09 -1.48
N VAL A 227 9.61 -20.32 -0.68
CA VAL A 227 10.43 -20.92 0.37
C VAL A 227 9.59 -21.55 1.47
N ARG A 228 8.45 -20.96 1.83
CA ARG A 228 7.53 -21.50 2.84
C ARG A 228 6.91 -22.82 2.39
N ASP A 229 6.51 -22.89 1.12
CA ASP A 229 5.96 -24.11 0.55
C ASP A 229 7.02 -25.23 0.52
N LEU A 230 8.23 -24.93 0.03
CA LEU A 230 9.35 -25.88 0.02
C LEU A 230 9.71 -26.35 1.44
N GLN A 231 9.70 -25.44 2.41
CA GLN A 231 9.96 -25.78 3.81
C GLN A 231 8.92 -26.75 4.37
N ALA A 232 7.64 -26.54 4.05
CA ALA A 232 6.55 -27.42 4.48
C ALA A 232 6.63 -28.80 3.80
N GLU A 233 6.96 -28.85 2.51
CA GLU A 233 7.05 -30.09 1.73
C GLU A 233 8.24 -30.97 2.13
N HIS A 234 9.40 -30.34 2.37
CA HIS A 234 10.66 -31.08 2.58
C HIS A 234 11.17 -31.09 4.01
N SER A 235 10.45 -30.44 4.93
CA SER A 235 10.69 -30.45 6.38
C SER A 235 12.12 -30.09 6.77
N PHE A 236 12.58 -28.90 6.37
CA PHE A 236 13.89 -28.36 6.76
C PHE A 236 13.76 -27.04 7.56
N THR A 237 14.82 -26.66 8.25
CA THR A 237 14.92 -25.41 9.01
C THR A 237 15.87 -24.42 8.34
N GLY A 238 15.76 -23.14 8.70
CA GLY A 238 16.72 -22.13 8.21
C GLY A 238 18.19 -22.47 8.53
N ALA A 239 18.46 -23.21 9.61
CA ALA A 239 19.82 -23.62 9.97
C ALA A 239 20.45 -24.62 8.98
N GLU A 240 19.62 -25.36 8.24
CA GLU A 240 20.04 -26.39 7.28
C GLU A 240 20.27 -25.84 5.86
N VAL A 241 20.07 -24.54 5.64
CA VAL A 241 20.22 -23.89 4.34
C VAL A 241 21.67 -23.48 4.10
N ASP A 242 22.25 -23.97 3.01
CA ASP A 242 23.57 -23.57 2.52
C ASP A 242 23.50 -22.29 1.67
N ALA A 243 22.60 -22.27 0.69
CA ALA A 243 22.43 -21.12 -0.20
C ALA A 243 21.00 -21.03 -0.76
N ILE A 244 20.56 -19.80 -1.09
CA ILE A 244 19.30 -19.57 -1.80
C ILE A 244 19.54 -18.63 -2.98
N THR A 245 19.00 -18.98 -4.13
CA THR A 245 18.94 -18.11 -5.31
C THR A 245 17.49 -17.72 -5.57
N VAL A 246 17.24 -16.42 -5.72
CA VAL A 246 15.94 -15.87 -6.11
C VAL A 246 16.09 -15.17 -7.45
N ASN A 247 15.46 -15.71 -8.48
CA ASN A 247 15.47 -15.12 -9.80
C ASN A 247 14.40 -14.02 -9.91
N GLY A 248 14.66 -12.98 -10.69
CA GLY A 248 13.62 -12.02 -11.09
C GLY A 248 14.14 -10.81 -11.86
N THR A 249 13.29 -9.82 -12.08
CA THR A 249 13.60 -8.72 -13.02
C THR A 249 14.83 -7.88 -12.62
N PRO A 250 15.56 -7.27 -13.57
CA PRO A 250 16.70 -6.40 -13.25
C PRO A 250 16.37 -5.28 -12.25
N ARG A 251 15.19 -4.65 -12.38
CA ARG A 251 14.70 -3.62 -11.44
C ARG A 251 14.52 -4.18 -10.02
N MET A 252 14.08 -5.43 -9.90
CA MET A 252 13.94 -6.10 -8.60
C MET A 252 15.31 -6.32 -7.95
N VAL A 253 16.28 -6.82 -8.72
CA VAL A 253 17.66 -7.04 -8.25
C VAL A 253 18.30 -5.72 -7.84
N GLU A 254 18.17 -4.67 -8.65
CA GLU A 254 18.76 -3.35 -8.37
C GLU A 254 18.20 -2.69 -7.10
N ARG A 255 16.89 -2.84 -6.84
CA ARG A 255 16.20 -2.08 -5.78
C ARG A 255 15.96 -2.85 -4.48
N HIS A 256 15.85 -4.18 -4.54
CA HIS A 256 15.38 -4.99 -3.39
C HIS A 256 16.37 -6.09 -2.98
N ASN A 257 17.54 -6.18 -3.62
CA ASN A 257 18.64 -7.04 -3.18
C ASN A 257 19.44 -6.40 -2.03
N ILE A 258 18.79 -6.18 -0.89
CA ILE A 258 19.36 -5.48 0.26
C ILE A 258 19.80 -6.53 1.29
N ALA A 259 21.04 -7.00 1.20
CA ALA A 259 21.54 -8.08 2.07
C ALA A 259 21.68 -7.66 3.55
N GLU A 260 22.01 -6.40 3.80
CA GLU A 260 22.23 -5.85 5.14
C GLU A 260 21.31 -4.63 5.35
N PRO A 261 19.99 -4.82 5.57
CA PRO A 261 19.09 -3.70 5.79
C PRO A 261 19.46 -2.95 7.08
N ALA A 262 19.51 -1.63 7.01
CA ALA A 262 19.94 -0.76 8.10
C ALA A 262 18.81 -0.43 9.10
N ASP A 263 17.56 -0.47 8.64
CA ASP A 263 16.37 -0.26 9.46
C ASP A 263 15.26 -1.23 9.08
N LEU A 264 14.19 -1.26 9.88
CA LEU A 264 13.05 -2.14 9.66
C LEU A 264 12.36 -1.88 8.31
N MET A 265 12.30 -0.64 7.83
CA MET A 265 11.66 -0.34 6.54
C MET A 265 12.46 -0.96 5.39
N LEU A 266 13.79 -0.80 5.39
CA LEU A 266 14.66 -1.44 4.42
C LEU A 266 14.60 -2.97 4.52
N ALA A 267 14.39 -3.51 5.73
CA ALA A 267 14.16 -4.95 5.92
C ALA A 267 12.88 -5.41 5.23
N GLN A 268 11.80 -4.61 5.31
CA GLN A 268 10.56 -4.85 4.57
C GLN A 268 10.72 -4.65 3.06
N TYR A 269 11.70 -3.88 2.61
CA TYR A 269 12.07 -3.74 1.19
C TYR A 269 13.06 -4.79 0.70
N SER A 270 13.66 -5.55 1.61
CA SER A 270 14.70 -6.54 1.31
C SER A 270 14.08 -7.89 1.00
N ILE A 271 14.32 -8.41 -0.22
CA ILE A 271 13.98 -9.78 -0.57
C ILE A 271 14.81 -10.78 0.26
N PRO A 272 16.15 -10.63 0.39
CA PRO A 272 16.95 -11.50 1.27
C PRO A 272 16.40 -11.57 2.70
N PHE A 273 16.08 -10.43 3.30
CA PHE A 273 15.56 -10.40 4.67
C PHE A 273 14.19 -11.05 4.78
N SER A 274 13.29 -10.74 3.84
CA SER A 274 11.94 -11.32 3.83
C SER A 274 11.96 -12.85 3.73
N VAL A 275 12.83 -13.38 2.86
CA VAL A 275 13.03 -14.83 2.67
C VAL A 275 13.67 -15.46 3.90
N ALA A 276 14.72 -14.86 4.46
CA ALA A 276 15.38 -15.35 5.67
C ALA A 276 14.43 -15.36 6.88
N LEU A 277 13.67 -14.28 7.09
CA LEU A 277 12.68 -14.18 8.17
C LEU A 277 11.64 -15.29 8.04
N ALA A 278 11.16 -15.58 6.84
CA ALA A 278 10.14 -16.62 6.61
C ALA A 278 10.61 -18.04 6.92
N LEU A 279 11.91 -18.31 6.87
CA LEU A 279 12.48 -19.60 7.25
C LEU A 279 12.65 -19.75 8.77
N CYS A 280 12.62 -18.65 9.51
CA CYS A 280 12.88 -18.62 10.96
C CYS A 280 11.64 -18.28 11.80
N ARG A 281 10.67 -17.55 11.25
CA ARG A 281 9.49 -17.03 11.96
C ARG A 281 8.22 -17.14 11.09
N GLU A 282 7.05 -16.95 11.70
CA GLU A 282 5.78 -16.85 10.96
C GLU A 282 5.72 -15.50 10.23
N ALA A 283 6.08 -15.53 8.93
CA ALA A 283 6.17 -14.34 8.09
C ALA A 283 4.85 -13.60 7.89
N ARG A 284 3.69 -14.27 8.06
CA ARG A 284 2.38 -13.62 7.97
C ARG A 284 2.03 -12.81 9.22
N ASP A 285 2.70 -13.08 10.34
CA ASP A 285 2.45 -12.34 11.58
C ASP A 285 3.16 -10.98 11.51
N PRO A 286 2.43 -9.84 11.56
CA PRO A 286 3.04 -8.51 11.60
C PRO A 286 4.00 -8.32 12.76
N GLU A 287 3.80 -9.02 13.88
CA GLU A 287 4.66 -8.92 15.06
C GLU A 287 6.01 -9.63 14.87
N SER A 288 6.13 -10.51 13.85
CA SER A 288 7.42 -11.10 13.48
C SER A 288 8.38 -10.09 12.81
N TRP A 289 7.89 -8.93 12.39
CA TRP A 289 8.65 -7.90 11.69
C TRP A 289 8.99 -6.75 12.63
N ASP A 290 9.97 -7.01 13.51
CA ASP A 290 10.38 -6.09 14.58
C ASP A 290 11.91 -5.91 14.63
N GLU A 291 12.38 -5.02 15.50
CA GLU A 291 13.81 -4.76 15.70
C GLU A 291 14.57 -6.01 16.18
N ARG A 292 13.88 -6.94 16.86
CA ARG A 292 14.49 -8.20 17.31
C ARG A 292 14.76 -9.13 16.13
N ALA A 293 13.86 -9.18 15.14
CA ALA A 293 14.10 -9.88 13.87
C ALA A 293 15.22 -9.23 13.07
N LEU A 294 15.25 -7.89 13.05
CA LEU A 294 16.29 -7.14 12.34
C LEU A 294 17.70 -7.43 12.90
N ALA A 295 17.82 -7.54 14.22
CA ALA A 295 19.07 -7.82 14.92
C ALA A 295 19.39 -9.33 15.07
N ASP A 296 18.52 -10.22 14.60
CA ASP A 296 18.65 -11.67 14.81
C ASP A 296 19.84 -12.24 14.01
N PRO A 297 20.88 -12.79 14.67
CA PRO A 297 22.10 -13.23 14.00
C PRO A 297 21.84 -14.38 13.02
N GLN A 298 20.84 -15.23 13.25
CA GLN A 298 20.48 -16.32 12.35
C GLN A 298 19.83 -15.78 11.08
N ILE A 299 18.90 -14.83 11.21
CA ILE A 299 18.28 -14.17 10.05
C ILE A 299 19.35 -13.42 9.24
N ARG A 300 20.27 -12.68 9.90
CA ARG A 300 21.35 -11.95 9.21
C ARG A 300 22.33 -12.89 8.51
N ALA A 301 22.68 -14.02 9.12
CA ALA A 301 23.53 -15.02 8.47
C ALA A 301 22.87 -15.60 7.21
N LEU A 302 21.55 -15.88 7.27
CA LEU A 302 20.78 -16.34 6.11
C LEU A 302 20.69 -15.28 5.01
N CYS A 303 20.49 -14.00 5.35
CA CYS A 303 20.46 -12.91 4.37
C CYS A 303 21.71 -12.92 3.48
N ARG A 304 22.90 -13.16 4.06
CA ARG A 304 24.18 -13.24 3.33
C ARG A 304 24.30 -14.46 2.40
N ARG A 305 23.49 -15.49 2.60
CA ARG A 305 23.43 -16.71 1.77
C ARG A 305 22.38 -16.63 0.66
N ILE A 306 21.55 -15.59 0.66
CA ILE A 306 20.51 -15.37 -0.34
C ILE A 306 21.04 -14.40 -1.40
N ARG A 307 20.96 -14.79 -2.67
CA ARG A 307 21.36 -13.95 -3.81
C ARG A 307 20.20 -13.78 -4.77
N LEU A 308 20.08 -12.58 -5.32
CA LEU A 308 19.15 -12.28 -6.39
C LEU A 308 19.86 -12.33 -7.74
N VAL A 309 19.28 -13.02 -8.71
CA VAL A 309 19.83 -13.17 -10.05
C VAL A 309 18.86 -12.58 -11.08
N PRO A 310 19.33 -11.70 -11.99
CA PRO A 310 18.47 -11.11 -12.99
C PRO A 310 18.03 -12.16 -14.03
N GLU A 311 16.73 -12.24 -14.28
CA GLU A 311 16.15 -12.97 -15.40
C GLU A 311 15.60 -11.99 -16.44
N PRO A 312 16.08 -12.04 -17.71
CA PRO A 312 15.66 -11.09 -18.74
C PRO A 312 14.20 -11.23 -19.17
N LYS A 313 13.59 -12.40 -18.92
CA LYS A 313 12.20 -12.73 -19.26
C LYS A 313 11.50 -13.19 -17.99
N GLY A 314 10.54 -12.41 -17.48
CA GLY A 314 9.73 -12.80 -16.33
C GLY A 314 8.88 -11.65 -15.79
N GLU A 315 7.73 -11.98 -15.20
CA GLU A 315 6.93 -11.06 -14.38
C GLU A 315 7.61 -10.87 -13.00
N LEU A 316 6.90 -10.33 -12.00
CA LEU A 316 7.40 -10.26 -10.62
C LEU A 316 7.65 -11.64 -9.97
N GLY A 317 7.34 -12.73 -10.68
CA GLY A 317 7.64 -14.11 -10.31
C GLY A 317 8.93 -14.61 -10.97
N GLY A 318 9.63 -15.48 -10.27
CA GLY A 318 10.85 -16.13 -10.74
C GLY A 318 11.09 -17.43 -10.00
N THR A 319 12.11 -18.17 -10.40
CA THR A 319 12.46 -19.43 -9.74
C THR A 319 13.20 -19.16 -8.43
N VAL A 320 12.83 -19.90 -7.38
CA VAL A 320 13.56 -19.96 -6.13
C VAL A 320 14.24 -21.32 -6.02
N THR A 321 15.56 -21.32 -5.83
CA THR A 321 16.35 -22.51 -5.61
C THR A 321 16.96 -22.48 -4.21
N ILE A 322 16.85 -23.57 -3.46
CA ILE A 322 17.46 -23.76 -2.14
C ILE A 322 18.45 -24.92 -2.22
N ALA A 323 19.69 -24.67 -1.84
CA ALA A 323 20.68 -25.72 -1.55
C ALA A 323 20.72 -25.96 -0.04
N LEU A 324 20.56 -27.21 0.37
CA LEU A 324 20.64 -27.64 1.77
C LEU A 324 22.03 -28.22 2.09
N LEU A 325 22.42 -28.15 3.36
CA LEU A 325 23.71 -28.65 3.85
C LEU A 325 23.86 -30.17 3.70
N ASP A 326 22.75 -30.91 3.59
CA ASP A 326 22.71 -32.36 3.31
C ASP A 326 22.90 -32.72 1.83
N GLY A 327 23.11 -31.71 0.97
CA GLY A 327 23.32 -31.87 -0.47
C GLY A 327 22.03 -31.86 -1.30
N ARG A 328 20.83 -31.83 -0.69
CA ARG A 328 19.58 -31.68 -1.45
C ARG A 328 19.51 -30.31 -2.12
N ARG A 329 18.94 -30.29 -3.32
CA ARG A 329 18.62 -29.08 -4.07
C ARG A 329 17.12 -29.06 -4.32
N LEU A 330 16.46 -28.02 -3.82
CA LEU A 330 15.02 -27.82 -3.93
C LEU A 330 14.75 -26.64 -4.83
N GLU A 331 13.71 -26.72 -5.66
CA GLU A 331 13.39 -25.69 -6.62
C GLU A 331 11.88 -25.50 -6.71
N ARG A 332 11.45 -24.23 -6.81
CA ARG A 332 10.04 -23.89 -7.01
C ARG A 332 9.92 -22.63 -7.85
N HIS A 333 9.08 -22.70 -8.87
CA HIS A 333 8.67 -21.50 -9.59
C HIS A 333 7.69 -20.70 -8.73
N ALA A 334 7.99 -19.42 -8.50
CA ALA A 334 7.23 -18.57 -7.60
C ALA A 334 6.28 -17.67 -8.40
N GLU A 335 5.05 -18.13 -8.60
CA GLU A 335 3.95 -17.31 -9.11
C GLU A 335 3.06 -16.84 -7.95
N ASN A 336 2.55 -15.63 -8.05
CA ASN A 336 1.53 -15.06 -7.16
C ASN A 336 1.70 -15.28 -5.64
N GLY A 337 2.37 -14.34 -4.95
CA GLY A 337 2.42 -14.30 -3.48
C GLY A 337 1.42 -13.36 -2.79
N MET A 338 0.36 -12.92 -3.48
CA MET A 338 -0.66 -12.06 -2.84
C MET A 338 -1.62 -12.89 -2.00
N LEU A 339 -2.39 -12.20 -1.17
CA LEU A 339 -3.39 -12.80 -0.31
C LEU A 339 -4.49 -13.46 -1.15
N GLU A 340 -4.86 -14.68 -0.78
CA GLU A 340 -5.98 -15.39 -1.37
C GLU A 340 -7.29 -15.03 -0.65
N ALA A 341 -8.42 -15.18 -1.34
CA ALA A 341 -9.73 -14.79 -0.81
C ALA A 341 -10.06 -15.46 0.54
N GLY A 342 -9.71 -16.74 0.70
CA GLY A 342 -9.92 -17.49 1.94
C GLY A 342 -9.04 -17.06 3.11
N GLU A 343 -8.00 -16.26 2.88
CA GLU A 343 -7.06 -15.82 3.92
C GLU A 343 -7.41 -14.44 4.51
N LEU A 344 -8.43 -13.77 3.96
CA LEU A 344 -8.75 -12.39 4.35
C LEU A 344 -9.12 -12.26 5.84
N ALA A 345 -9.92 -13.20 6.35
CA ALA A 345 -10.33 -13.22 7.74
C ALA A 345 -9.13 -13.42 8.68
N ASP A 346 -8.29 -14.42 8.41
CA ASP A 346 -7.06 -14.68 9.19
C ASP A 346 -6.13 -13.46 9.20
N LYS A 347 -5.89 -12.83 8.04
CA LYS A 347 -5.11 -11.59 7.96
C LYS A 347 -5.72 -10.48 8.83
N PHE A 348 -7.03 -10.27 8.73
CA PHE A 348 -7.71 -9.22 9.48
C PHE A 348 -7.59 -9.44 10.99
N LEU A 349 -7.83 -10.67 11.45
CA LEU A 349 -7.73 -11.03 12.86
C LEU A 349 -6.30 -10.85 13.39
N ARG A 350 -5.27 -11.30 12.65
CA ARG A 350 -3.86 -11.08 13.03
C ARG A 350 -3.53 -9.60 13.22
N LEU A 351 -4.04 -8.74 12.35
CA LEU A 351 -3.78 -7.30 12.40
C LEU A 351 -4.50 -6.56 13.52
N THR A 352 -5.58 -7.13 14.05
CA THR A 352 -6.50 -6.41 14.96
C THR A 352 -6.60 -7.02 16.35
N ARG A 353 -6.23 -8.30 16.53
CA ARG A 353 -6.33 -9.02 17.81
C ARG A 353 -5.59 -8.32 18.95
N THR A 354 -4.42 -7.73 18.70
CA THR A 354 -3.61 -7.06 19.73
C THR A 354 -4.31 -5.82 20.26
N ALA A 355 -5.11 -5.14 19.44
CA ALA A 355 -5.83 -3.93 19.82
C ALA A 355 -7.26 -4.20 20.32
N LEU A 356 -7.95 -5.21 19.77
CA LEU A 356 -9.39 -5.43 19.99
C LEU A 356 -9.72 -6.72 20.75
N GLY A 357 -8.72 -7.58 21.01
CA GLY A 357 -8.95 -8.97 21.40
C GLY A 357 -9.55 -9.80 20.27
N GLU A 358 -9.62 -11.12 20.45
CA GLU A 358 -10.14 -12.04 19.42
C GLU A 358 -11.61 -11.80 19.10
N ASN A 359 -12.45 -11.70 20.14
CA ASN A 359 -13.90 -11.48 19.98
C ASN A 359 -14.21 -10.12 19.34
N GLY A 360 -13.51 -9.06 19.74
CA GLY A 360 -13.68 -7.73 19.17
C GLY A 360 -13.23 -7.67 17.71
N ALA A 361 -12.11 -8.31 17.38
CA ALA A 361 -11.62 -8.43 16.01
C ALA A 361 -12.61 -9.19 15.11
N ALA A 362 -13.14 -10.33 15.57
CA ALA A 362 -14.11 -11.12 14.83
C ALA A 362 -15.43 -10.36 14.62
N ALA A 363 -15.96 -9.72 15.66
CA ALA A 363 -17.17 -8.91 15.56
C ALA A 363 -17.00 -7.74 14.58
N LEU A 364 -15.85 -7.07 14.62
CA LEU A 364 -15.53 -5.99 13.70
C LEU A 364 -15.44 -6.49 12.25
N PHE A 365 -14.80 -7.65 12.02
CA PHE A 365 -14.70 -8.25 10.70
C PHE A 365 -16.08 -8.56 10.11
N GLU A 366 -16.93 -9.25 10.86
CA GLU A 366 -18.29 -9.62 10.43
C GLU A 366 -19.14 -8.40 10.10
N ARG A 367 -19.02 -7.33 10.90
CA ARG A 367 -19.75 -6.09 10.65
C ARG A 367 -19.27 -5.39 9.37
N LEU A 368 -17.96 -5.36 9.12
CA LEU A 368 -17.40 -4.80 7.89
C LEU A 368 -17.83 -5.55 6.62
N GLN A 369 -18.11 -6.85 6.71
CA GLN A 369 -18.65 -7.64 5.58
C GLN A 369 -20.05 -7.20 5.13
N ARG A 370 -20.77 -6.42 5.95
CA ARG A 370 -22.14 -5.94 5.68
C ARG A 370 -22.20 -4.41 5.65
N LEU A 371 -21.07 -3.77 5.33
CA LEU A 371 -20.92 -2.32 5.38
C LEU A 371 -22.00 -1.59 4.57
N GLU A 372 -22.46 -2.13 3.45
CA GLU A 372 -23.52 -1.57 2.61
C GLU A 372 -24.92 -1.52 3.27
N GLN A 373 -25.07 -2.15 4.43
CA GLN A 373 -26.31 -2.17 5.23
C GLN A 373 -26.26 -1.15 6.38
N GLU A 374 -25.06 -0.67 6.73
CA GLU A 374 -24.83 0.26 7.83
C GLU A 374 -25.38 1.65 7.51
N LYS A 375 -26.21 2.19 8.41
CA LYS A 375 -26.82 3.52 8.29
C LYS A 375 -26.00 4.64 8.94
N SER A 376 -25.01 4.27 9.73
CA SER A 376 -24.04 5.18 10.34
C SER A 376 -22.67 4.48 10.38
N LEU A 377 -21.61 5.28 10.45
CA LEU A 377 -20.21 4.86 10.53
C LEU A 377 -19.57 5.22 11.88
N ASP A 378 -20.37 5.64 12.87
CA ASP A 378 -19.88 6.10 14.19
C ASP A 378 -19.25 4.97 15.02
N TRP A 379 -19.61 3.72 14.71
CA TRP A 379 -19.02 2.54 15.34
C TRP A 379 -17.61 2.23 14.84
N LEU A 380 -17.18 2.88 13.74
CA LEU A 380 -15.91 2.63 13.08
C LEU A 380 -14.83 3.61 13.58
N THR A 381 -14.63 3.64 14.90
CA THR A 381 -13.72 4.53 15.66
C THR A 381 -12.31 3.99 15.81
#